data_AF-A0A9D9ZG93-F1
#
_entry.id   AF-A0A9D9ZG93-F1
#
_cell.length_a   1.000
_cell.length_b   1.000
_cell.length_c   1.000
_cell.angle_alpha   90.00
_cell.angle_beta   90.00
_cell.angle_gamma   90.00
#
_symmetry.space_group_name_H-M   'P 1'
#
loop_
_entity.id
_entity.type
_entity.pdbx_description
1 polymer ?
#
loop_
_entity_poly.entity_id
_entity_poly.type
_entity_poly.pdbx_seq_one_letter_code
_entity_poly.pdbx_strand_id
1 'polypeptide(L)' 'MFNMFNYLQLKGFETSDLVKHFEKIDEINENINKVLTENPRATLKYIKISYLDEEKKKIHFDIDIEVASN' A
#
# COMPACT_ATOMS: atom_id res chain seq x y z
N MET A 1 2.08 -13.65 1.23
CA MET A 1 1.21 -12.48 1.43
C MET A 1 2.05 -11.24 1.26
N PHE A 2 1.58 -10.25 0.51
CA PHE A 2 2.23 -8.95 0.39
C PHE A 2 2.27 -8.26 1.77
N ASN A 3 3.35 -7.54 2.06
CA ASN A 3 3.50 -6.79 3.29
C ASN A 3 3.80 -5.32 2.95
N MET A 4 2.77 -4.49 3.05
CA MET A 4 2.84 -3.07 2.73
C MET A 4 3.81 -2.31 3.65
N PHE A 5 3.85 -2.65 4.94
CA PHE A 5 4.77 -2.00 5.90
C PHE A 5 6.22 -2.15 5.48
N ASN A 6 6.64 -3.38 5.17
CA ASN A 6 8.00 -3.66 4.74
C ASN A 6 8.32 -3.00 3.38
N TYR A 7 7.36 -3.01 2.45
CA TYR A 7 7.51 -2.32 1.16
C TYR A 7 7.81 -0.82 1.34
N LEU A 8 7.11 -0.15 2.25
CA LEU A 8 7.29 1.28 2.48
C LEU A 8 8.59 1.59 3.22
N GLN A 9 9.00 0.75 4.16
CA GLN A 9 10.32 0.88 4.80
C GLN A 9 11.45 0.78 3.76
N LEU A 10 11.36 -0.16 2.81
CA LEU A 10 12.34 -0.28 1.72
C LEU A 10 12.33 0.92 0.75
N LYS A 11 11.20 1.63 0.66
CA LYS A 11 11.09 2.88 -0.13
C LYS A 11 11.63 4.12 0.61
N GLY A 12 12.08 3.96 1.85
CA GLY A 12 12.65 5.05 2.65
C GLY A 12 11.63 5.82 3.48
N PHE A 13 10.44 5.28 3.70
CA PHE A 13 9.48 5.88 4.63
C PHE A 13 9.91 5.60 6.08
N GLU A 14 9.86 6.63 6.93
CA GLU A 14 10.19 6.48 8.34
C GLU A 14 9.11 5.70 9.08
N THR A 15 9.53 4.75 9.92
CA THR A 15 8.62 3.95 10.76
C THR A 15 7.72 4.82 11.63
N SER A 16 8.20 5.96 12.11
CA SER A 16 7.41 6.92 12.91
C SER A 16 6.21 7.49 12.16
N ASP A 17 6.37 7.81 10.87
CA ASP A 17 5.29 8.29 10.01
C ASP A 17 4.36 7.14 9.60
N LEU A 18 4.89 5.92 9.37
CA LEU A 18 4.08 4.75 9.08
C LEU A 18 3.19 4.36 10.28
N VAL A 19 3.71 4.39 11.51
CA VAL A 19 2.95 4.06 12.73
C VAL A 19 1.78 5.01 12.95
N LYS A 20 1.92 6.30 12.62
CA LYS A 20 0.80 7.27 12.71
C LYS A 20 -0.37 6.90 11.78
N HIS A 21 -0.08 6.19 10.70
CA HIS A 21 -1.06 5.76 9.69
C HIS A 21 -1.26 4.24 9.69
N PHE A 22 -0.87 3.56 10.79
CA PHE A 22 -0.86 2.10 10.86
C PHE A 22 -2.19 1.49 10.45
N GLU A 23 -3.30 1.96 11.02
CA GLU A 23 -4.65 1.42 10.73
C GLU A 23 -4.98 1.49 9.22
N LYS A 24 -4.68 2.62 8.57
CA LYS A 24 -4.91 2.77 7.12
C LYS A 24 -3.99 1.88 6.29
N ILE A 25 -2.72 1.75 6.68
CA ILE A 25 -1.76 0.90 5.99
C ILE A 25 -2.18 -0.57 6.11
N ASP A 26 -2.65 -0.97 7.29
CA ASP A 26 -3.10 -2.34 7.54
C ASP A 26 -4.37 -2.66 6.73
N GLU A 27 -5.36 -1.77 6.73
CA GLU A 27 -6.58 -1.91 5.92
C GLU A 27 -6.25 -2.06 4.42
N ILE A 28 -5.36 -1.22 3.90
CA ILE A 28 -4.94 -1.29 2.50
C ILE A 28 -4.14 -2.56 2.22
N ASN A 29 -3.26 -2.96 3.13
CA ASN A 29 -2.50 -4.19 3.02
C ASN A 29 -3.43 -5.41 2.93
N GLU A 30 -4.48 -5.48 3.76
CA GLU A 30 -5.50 -6.51 3.68
C GLU A 30 -6.25 -6.47 2.34
N ASN A 31 -6.65 -5.28 1.88
CA ASN A 31 -7.35 -5.12 0.59
C ASN A 31 -6.49 -5.58 -0.60
N ILE A 32 -5.21 -5.19 -0.67
CA ILE A 32 -4.27 -5.67 -1.70
C ILE A 32 -4.18 -7.19 -1.65
N ASN A 33 -3.95 -7.75 -0.47
CA ASN A 33 -3.80 -9.18 -0.32
C ASN A 33 -5.06 -9.94 -0.70
N LYS A 34 -6.24 -9.40 -0.41
CA LYS A 34 -7.52 -9.96 -0.84
C LYS A 34 -7.62 -9.98 -2.36
N VAL A 35 -7.32 -8.87 -3.04
CA VAL A 35 -7.34 -8.80 -4.52
C VAL A 35 -6.35 -9.79 -5.14
N LEU A 36 -5.13 -9.89 -4.62
CA LEU A 36 -4.11 -10.84 -5.08
C LEU A 36 -4.49 -12.30 -4.82
N THR A 37 -5.23 -12.56 -3.74
CA THR A 37 -5.72 -13.91 -3.40
C THR A 37 -6.89 -14.31 -4.30
N GLU A 38 -7.83 -13.39 -4.54
CA GLU A 38 -8.98 -13.60 -5.43
C GLU A 38 -8.56 -13.70 -6.90
N ASN A 39 -7.48 -13.00 -7.28
CA ASN A 39 -6.96 -12.96 -8.64
C ASN A 39 -5.50 -13.45 -8.65
N PRO A 40 -5.24 -14.75 -8.81
CA PRO A 40 -3.87 -15.30 -8.79
C PRO A 40 -2.99 -14.81 -9.95
N ARG A 41 -3.59 -14.17 -10.96
CA ARG A 41 -2.89 -13.51 -12.09
C ARG A 41 -2.68 -12.02 -11.87
N ALA A 42 -3.15 -11.46 -10.76
CA ALA A 42 -2.93 -10.08 -10.41
C ALA A 42 -1.50 -9.89 -9.92
N THR A 43 -0.85 -8.85 -10.43
CA THR A 43 0.50 -8.46 -10.03
C THR A 43 0.46 -7.00 -9.57
N LEU A 44 0.87 -6.76 -8.33
CA LEU A 44 1.07 -5.41 -7.81
C LEU A 44 2.26 -4.77 -8.55
N LYS A 45 2.00 -3.69 -9.30
CA LYS A 45 3.03 -2.97 -10.06
C LYS A 45 3.73 -1.93 -9.19
N TYR A 46 2.96 -1.06 -8.56
CA TYR A 46 3.50 -0.04 -7.67
C TYR A 46 2.50 0.40 -6.61
N ILE A 47 3.05 0.97 -5.54
CA ILE A 47 2.31 1.72 -4.54
C ILE A 47 3.00 3.07 -4.42
N LYS A 48 2.24 4.13 -4.64
CA LYS A 48 2.68 5.51 -4.48
C LYS A 48 1.94 6.13 -3.31
N ILE A 49 2.68 6.76 -2.43
CA ILE A 49 2.13 7.48 -1.28
C ILE A 49 2.27 8.98 -1.52
N SER A 50 1.20 9.71 -1.28
CA SER A 50 1.19 11.17 -1.29
C SER A 50 0.53 11.69 -0.02
N TYR A 51 1.04 12.78 0.53
CA TYR A 51 0.39 13.49 1.64
C TYR A 51 -0.47 14.60 1.04
N LEU A 52 -1.74 14.65 1.42
CA LEU A 52 -2.69 15.64 0.90
C LEU A 52 -2.70 16.94 1.72
N ASP A 53 -2.05 16.94 2.89
CA ASP A 53 -1.92 18.12 3.75
C ASP A 53 -0.46 18.30 4.20
N GLU A 54 -0.05 19.55 4.47
CA GLU A 54 1.28 19.89 5.01
C GLU A 54 1.55 19.23 6.37
N GLU A 55 0.51 18.99 7.17
CA GLU A 55 0.60 18.28 8.45
C GLU A 55 0.75 16.75 8.31
N LYS A 56 0.80 16.21 7.08
CA LYS A 56 0.88 14.77 6.79
C LYS A 56 -0.22 13.91 7.46
N LYS A 57 -1.36 14.50 7.82
CA LYS A 57 -2.49 13.79 8.48
C LYS A 57 -3.32 12.98 7.49
N LYS A 58 -3.51 13.47 6.27
CA LYS A 58 -4.15 12.69 5.20
C LYS A 58 -3.09 12.08 4.30
N ILE A 59 -2.87 10.80 4.50
CA ILE A 59 -2.11 9.96 3.58
C ILE A 59 -3.05 9.46 2.47
N HIS A 60 -2.58 9.53 1.24
CA HIS A 60 -3.24 8.99 0.06
C HIS A 60 -2.35 7.92 -0.55
N PHE A 61 -2.96 6.80 -0.91
CA PHE A 61 -2.29 5.66 -1.50
C PHE A 61 -2.85 5.42 -2.89
N ASP A 62 -1.97 5.52 -3.87
CA ASP A 62 -2.25 5.22 -5.27
C ASP A 62 -1.61 3.87 -5.56
N ILE A 63 -2.43 2.89 -5.90
CA ILE A 63 -2.06 1.48 -5.94
C ILE A 63 -2.44 0.95 -7.30
N ASP A 64 -1.45 0.44 -8.02
CA ASP A 64 -1.65 -0.14 -9.34
C ASP A 64 -1.47 -1.65 -9.28
N ILE A 65 -2.53 -2.37 -9.61
CA ILE A 65 -2.59 -3.82 -9.66
C ILE A 65 -3.00 -4.20 -11.08
N GLU A 66 -2.07 -4.77 -11.83
CA GLU A 66 -2.34 -5.28 -13.17
C GLU A 66 -2.91 -6.69 -13.06
N VAL A 67 -4.08 -6.92 -13.63
CA VAL A 67 -4.66 -8.26 -13.75
C VAL A 67 -4.42 -8.75 -15.16
N ALA A 68 -3.61 -9.80 -15.32
CA ALA A 68 -3.38 -10.39 -16.62
C ALA A 68 -4.64 -11.15 -17.09
N SER A 69 -5.37 -10.54 -18.03
CA SER A 69 -6.50 -11.15 -18.75
C SER A 69 -5.98 -11.88 -20.00
N ASN A 70 -6.50 -13.09 -20.24
CA ASN A 70 -6.22 -13.87 -21.45
C ASN A 70 -7.00 -13.34 -22.66
#